data_AF-C4YY29-F1
#
_entry.id   AF-C4YY29-F1
#
_cell.length_a   1.000
_cell.length_b   1.000
_cell.length_c   1.000
_cell.angle_alpha   90.00
_cell.angle_beta   90.00
_cell.angle_gamma   90.00
#
_symmetry.space_group_name_H-M   'P 1'
#
loop_
_entity.id
_entity.type
_entity.pdbx_description
1 polymer ?
#
loop_
_entity_poly.entity_id
_entity_poly.type
_entity_poly.pdbx_seq_one_letter_code
_entity_poly.pdbx_strand_id
1 'polypeptide(L)' 'MDNINFHKNSKVKELIESVGASILFLPTYSPDLNPIEHYWFKIKHQIRKDTSNFTYFFDAAYHVLQKVTTLPA' A
#
# COMPACT_ATOMS: atom_id res chain seq x y z
N MET A 1 -9.08 3.91 -3.40
CA MET A 1 -7.92 4.74 -3.83
C MET A 1 -8.01 6.08 -3.12
N ASP A 2 -6.88 6.64 -2.72
CA ASP A 2 -6.87 7.97 -2.09
C ASP A 2 -7.41 9.04 -3.05
N ASN A 3 -8.01 10.08 -2.48
CA ASN A 3 -8.71 11.12 -3.24
C ASN A 3 -7.84 12.35 -3.52
N ILE A 4 -6.58 12.09 -3.87
CA ILE A 4 -5.59 13.10 -4.22
C ILE A 4 -5.60 13.34 -5.73
N ASN A 5 -5.31 14.57 -6.16
CA ASN A 5 -5.55 15.00 -7.54
C ASN A 5 -4.82 14.17 -8.59
N PHE A 6 -3.60 13.68 -8.30
CA PHE A 6 -2.85 12.87 -9.25
C PHE A 6 -3.41 11.45 -9.45
N HIS A 7 -4.30 10.97 -8.58
CA HIS A 7 -5.05 9.72 -8.78
C HIS A 7 -6.27 9.87 -9.71
N LYS A 8 -6.65 11.10 -10.06
CA LYS A 8 -7.83 11.39 -10.91
C LYS A 8 -7.48 11.59 -12.39
N ASN A 9 -6.28 11.20 -12.80
CA ASN A 9 -5.88 11.25 -14.20
C ASN A 9 -6.78 10.34 -15.05
N SER A 10 -7.31 10.85 -16.16
CA SER A 10 -8.17 10.09 -17.07
C SER A 10 -7.49 8.82 -17.59
N LYS A 11 -6.17 8.87 -17.83
CA LYS A 11 -5.41 7.71 -18.30
C LYS A 11 -5.35 6.60 -17.26
N VAL A 12 -5.22 6.95 -15.99
CA VAL A 12 -5.25 5.97 -14.89
C VAL A 12 -6.61 5.29 -14.84
N LYS A 13 -7.70 6.06 -15.02
CA LYS A 13 -9.06 5.51 -15.09
C LYS A 13 -9.22 4.52 -16.25
N GLU A 14 -8.84 4.90 -17.46
CA GLU A 14 -8.91 4.03 -18.63
C GLU A 14 -8.14 2.71 -18.44
N LEU A 15 -6.93 2.77 -17.86
CA LEU A 15 -6.10 1.59 -17.63
C LEU A 15 -6.67 0.64 -16.59
N ILE A 16 -7.39 1.15 -15.59
CA ILE A 16 -8.05 0.32 -14.57
C ILE A 16 -9.33 -0.32 -15.15
N GLU A 17 -10.13 0.46 -15.90
CA GLU A 17 -11.36 -0.04 -16.51
C GLU A 17 -11.08 -1.04 -17.65
N SER A 18 -9.94 -0.94 -18.34
CA SER A 18 -9.56 -1.88 -19.41
C SER A 18 -9.28 -3.31 -18.92
N VAL A 19 -8.99 -3.49 -17.63
CA VAL A 19 -8.84 -4.81 -16.99
C VAL A 19 -10.11 -5.27 -16.27
N GLY A 20 -11.24 -4.58 -16.47
CA GLY A 20 -12.53 -4.92 -15.86
C GLY A 20 -12.68 -4.50 -14.39
N ALA A 21 -11.76 -3.69 -13.87
CA ALA A 21 -11.84 -3.15 -12.52
C ALA A 21 -12.55 -1.79 -12.49
N SER A 22 -13.06 -1.41 -11.32
CA SER A 22 -13.68 -0.10 -11.08
C SER A 22 -12.94 0.67 -9.99
N ILE A 23 -13.06 2.00 -10.01
CA ILE A 23 -12.35 2.88 -9.08
C ILE A 23 -13.31 3.42 -8.03
N LEU A 24 -13.01 3.15 -6.76
CA LEU A 24 -13.63 3.79 -5.61
C LEU A 24 -12.64 4.79 -4.99
N PHE A 25 -12.96 6.08 -5.05
CA PHE A 25 -12.23 7.13 -4.34
C PHE A 25 -12.75 7.26 -2.91
N LEU A 26 -11.84 7.36 -1.94
CA LEU A 26 -12.20 7.62 -0.55
C LEU A 26 -12.70 9.07 -0.37
N PRO A 27 -13.54 9.39 0.61
CA PRO A 27 -13.81 10.77 0.97
C PRO A 27 -12.52 11.48 1.41
N THR A 28 -12.45 12.80 1.23
CA THR A 28 -11.28 13.60 1.62
C THR A 28 -11.01 13.45 3.11
N TYR A 29 -9.73 13.34 3.49
CA TYR A 29 -9.30 13.17 4.89
C TYR A 29 -9.94 11.97 5.61
N SER A 30 -10.22 10.89 4.88
CA SER A 30 -10.78 9.64 5.46
C SER A 30 -9.80 8.47 5.44
N PRO A 31 -8.62 8.59 6.11
CA PRO A 31 -7.65 7.49 6.16
C PRO A 31 -8.21 6.27 6.89
N ASP A 32 -9.15 6.45 7.81
CA ASP A 32 -9.82 5.36 8.54
C ASP A 32 -10.63 4.44 7.63
N LEU A 33 -11.01 4.90 6.43
CA LEU A 33 -11.69 4.10 5.42
C LEU A 33 -10.73 3.35 4.49
N ASN A 34 -9.42 3.46 4.72
CA ASN A 34 -8.40 2.73 3.98
C ASN A 34 -7.83 1.59 4.82
N PRO A 35 -8.26 0.32 4.60
CA PRO A 35 -7.87 -0.80 5.46
C PRO A 35 -6.36 -1.01 5.57
N ILE A 36 -5.57 -0.63 4.55
CA ILE A 36 -4.10 -0.77 4.57
C ILE A 36 -3.44 0.08 5.66
N GLU A 37 -4.06 1.21 6.04
CA GLU A 37 -3.50 2.14 7.04
C GLU A 37 -3.31 1.46 8.40
N HIS A 38 -4.21 0.55 8.77
CA HIS A 38 -4.10 -0.23 10.00
C HIS A 38 -2.89 -1.18 10.01
N TYR A 39 -2.42 -1.61 8.84
CA TYR A 39 -1.27 -2.52 8.72
C TYR A 39 0.07 -1.78 8.76
N TRP A 40 0.11 -0.50 8.37
CA TRP A 40 1.36 0.25 8.27
C TRP A 40 2.10 0.40 9.60
N PHE A 41 1.39 0.48 10.73
CA PHE A 41 2.06 0.53 12.04
C PHE A 41 2.92 -0.72 12.28
N LYS A 42 2.35 -1.92 12.05
CA LYS A 42 3.03 -3.20 12.24
C LYS A 42 4.17 -3.38 11.24
N ILE A 43 3.93 -3.05 9.96
CA ILE A 43 4.95 -3.14 8.91
C ILE A 43 6.15 -2.23 9.24
N LYS A 44 5.91 -0.94 9.53
CA LYS A 44 6.97 0.01 9.88
C LYS A 44 7.74 -0.40 11.13
N HIS A 45 7.05 -0.96 12.13
CA HIS A 45 7.70 -1.47 13.34
C HIS A 45 8.69 -2.59 13.02
N GLN A 46 8.31 -3.55 12.20
CA GLN A 46 9.19 -4.66 11.84
C GLN A 46 10.33 -4.22 10.92
N ILE A 47 10.09 -3.31 9.97
CA ILE A 47 11.17 -2.75 9.15
C ILE A 47 12.22 -2.12 10.06
N ARG A 48 11.84 -1.27 11.02
CA ARG A 48 12.80 -0.63 11.94
C ARG A 48 13.62 -1.63 12.76
N LYS A 49 13.04 -2.78 13.13
CA LYS A 49 13.75 -3.84 13.84
C LYS A 49 14.73 -4.59 12.95
N ASP A 50 14.34 -4.85 11.71
CA ASP A 50 15.11 -5.66 10.78
C ASP A 50 16.16 -4.83 10.01
N THR A 51 16.01 -3.50 9.92
CA THR A 51 16.86 -2.60 9.11
C THR A 51 18.36 -2.78 9.36
N SER A 52 18.80 -3.01 10.60
CA SER A 52 20.23 -3.17 10.91
C SER A 52 20.87 -4.42 10.29
N ASN A 53 20.05 -5.39 9.85
CA ASN A 53 20.51 -6.62 9.21
C ASN A 53 20.73 -6.46 7.69
N PHE A 54 20.39 -5.30 7.13
CA PHE A 54 20.45 -5.05 5.69
C PHE A 54 21.27 -3.80 5.40
N THR A 55 22.00 -3.82 4.29
CA THR A 55 22.72 -2.65 3.78
C THR A 55 21.76 -1.62 3.18
N TYR A 56 20.71 -2.07 2.49
CA TYR A 56 19.75 -1.20 1.84
C TYR A 56 18.38 -1.30 2.50
N PHE A 57 17.74 -0.14 2.68
CA PHE A 57 16.39 -0.05 3.21
C PHE A 57 15.37 -0.87 2.40
N PHE A 58 15.53 -0.87 1.06
CA PHE A 58 14.64 -1.64 0.18
C PHE A 58 14.68 -3.13 0.46
N ASP A 59 15.84 -3.70 0.80
CA ASP A 59 15.97 -5.13 1.12
C ASP A 59 15.25 -5.45 2.44
N ALA A 60 15.42 -4.61 3.46
CA ALA A 60 14.71 -4.75 4.73
C ALA A 60 13.19 -4.63 4.55
N ALA A 61 12.73 -3.65 3.76
CA ALA A 61 11.32 -3.47 3.45
C ALA A 61 10.73 -4.67 2.69
N TYR A 62 11.42 -5.14 1.65
CA TYR A 62 11.01 -6.31 0.87
C TYR A 62 10.94 -7.57 1.74
N HIS A 63 11.96 -7.81 2.56
CA HIS A 63 12.01 -8.93 3.50
C HIS A 63 10.84 -8.94 4.48
N VAL A 64 10.47 -7.78 5.03
CA VAL A 64 9.33 -7.68 5.94
C VAL A 64 8.01 -7.85 5.20
N LEU A 65 7.85 -7.25 4.02
CA LEU A 65 6.61 -7.35 3.24
C LEU A 65 6.29 -8.79 2.83
N GLN A 66 7.29 -9.59 2.45
CA GLN A 66 7.10 -11.01 2.14
C GLN A 66 6.45 -11.81 3.28
N LYS A 67 6.74 -11.45 4.54
CA LYS A 67 6.16 -12.10 5.74
C LYS A 67 4.71 -11.71 5.99
N VAL A 68 4.24 -10.58 5.43
CA VAL A 68 2.86 -10.08 5.60
C VAL A 68 1.94 -10.64 4.51
N THR A 69 2.47 -10.89 3.31
CA THR A 69 1.70 -11.39 2.15
C THR A 69 1.38 -12.88 2.22
N THR A 70 2.04 -13.64 3.10
CA THR A 70 1.71 -15.04 3.38
C THR A 70 0.62 -15.13 4.46
N LEU A 71 -0.62 -14.78 4.13
CA LEU A 71 -1.79 -15.26 4.87
C LEU A 71 -2.24 -16.58 4.22
N PRO A 72 -2.50 -17.65 4.98
CA PRO A 72 -3.17 -18.81 4.42
C PRO A 72 -4.54 -18.38 3.88
N ALA A 73 -4.88 -18.93 2.72
CA ALA A 73 -6.18 -18.75 2.06
C ALA A 73 -7.33 -19.18 2.99
#